data_AF-A0A8F5XX14-F1
#
_entry.id   AF-A0A8F5XX14-F1
#
_cell.length_a   1.000
_cell.length_b   1.000
_cell.length_c   1.000
_cell.angle_alpha   90.00
_cell.angle_beta   90.00
_cell.angle_gamma   90.00
#
_symmetry.space_group_name_H-M   'P 1'
#
loop_
_entity.id
_entity.type
_entity.pdbx_description
1 polymer ?
#
loop_
_entity_poly.entity_id
_entity_poly.type
_entity_poly.pdbx_seq_one_letter_code
_entity_poly.pdbx_strand_id
1 'polypeptide(L)'
;ELDSHLFNLSSEKLKLNTRVTLIHQDILQFQFPNKQRYKIVGNIPYHLSTQIIKKVVFESRASDIYLIVEEGFYKRTLDIHRTLGLLLHTQVSIQQLLKLPAE
;
A
#
# COMPACT_ATOMS: atom_id res chain seq x y z
N GLU A 1 -10.38 -3.40 -3.13
CA GLU A 1 -10.17 -4.24 -4.33
C GLU A 1 -10.78 -3.51 -5.51
N LEU A 2 -10.10 -3.46 -6.66
CA LEU A 2 -10.60 -2.81 -7.87
C LEU A 2 -11.24 -3.82 -8.81
N ASP A 3 -10.71 -5.04 -8.88
CA ASP A 3 -11.22 -6.09 -9.75
C ASP A 3 -12.52 -6.69 -9.19
N SER A 4 -13.58 -6.64 -9.98
CA SER A 4 -14.91 -7.11 -9.56
C SER A 4 -14.94 -8.62 -9.29
N HIS A 5 -14.16 -9.41 -10.03
CA HIS A 5 -14.11 -10.86 -9.84
C HIS A 5 -13.40 -11.20 -8.53
N LEU A 6 -12.23 -10.60 -8.26
CA LEU A 6 -11.52 -10.79 -7.00
C LEU A 6 -12.30 -10.26 -5.79
N PHE A 7 -13.04 -9.16 -5.97
CA PHE A 7 -13.94 -8.63 -4.94
C PHE A 7 -15.02 -9.65 -4.58
N ASN A 8 -15.69 -10.24 -5.58
CA ASN A 8 -16.73 -11.24 -5.36
C ASN A 8 -16.18 -12.51 -4.69
N LEU A 9 -15.04 -13.02 -5.15
CA LEU A 9 -14.37 -14.17 -4.53
C LEU A 9 -14.02 -13.89 -3.06
N SER A 10 -13.50 -12.69 -2.77
CA SER A 10 -13.17 -12.28 -1.41
C SER A 10 -14.42 -12.14 -0.54
N SER A 11 -15.51 -11.61 -1.11
CA SER A 11 -16.81 -11.44 -0.43
C SER A 11 -17.41 -12.78 -0.02
N GLU A 12 -17.35 -13.79 -0.89
CA GLU A 12 -17.78 -15.15 -0.57
C GLU A 12 -16.90 -15.77 0.52
N LYS A 13 -15.57 -15.67 0.36
CA LYS A 13 -14.59 -16.25 1.32
C LYS A 13 -14.70 -15.63 2.71
N LEU A 14 -15.04 -14.34 2.80
CA LEU A 14 -15.09 -13.58 4.05
C LEU A 14 -16.51 -13.32 4.55
N LYS A 15 -17.52 -13.94 3.94
CA LYS A 15 -18.95 -13.68 4.22
C LYS A 15 -19.35 -13.79 5.69
N LEU A 16 -18.69 -14.67 6.45
CA LEU A 16 -18.98 -14.89 7.88
C LEU A 16 -18.13 -14.02 8.83
N ASN A 17 -17.19 -13.22 8.30
CA ASN A 17 -16.28 -12.42 9.10
C ASN A 17 -16.78 -10.99 9.27
N THR A 18 -17.37 -10.69 10.43
CA THR A 18 -17.91 -9.36 10.77
C THR A 18 -16.84 -8.31 11.08
N ARG A 19 -15.57 -8.69 11.18
CA ARG A 19 -14.44 -7.78 11.45
C ARG A 19 -13.79 -7.23 10.18
N VAL A 20 -14.24 -7.68 9.00
CA VAL A 20 -13.68 -7.27 7.71
C VAL A 20 -14.77 -6.59 6.88
N THR A 21 -14.47 -5.36 6.46
CA THR A 21 -15.29 -4.64 5.49
C THR A 21 -14.56 -4.65 4.15
N LEU A 22 -15.18 -5.22 3.13
CA LEU A 22 -14.66 -5.19 1.77
C LEU A 22 -15.16 -3.93 1.06
N ILE A 23 -14.24 -3.24 0.38
CA ILE A 23 -14.51 -2.02 -0.37
C ILE A 23 -14.08 -2.26 -1.83
N HIS A 24 -15.05 -2.15 -2.75
CA HIS A 24 -14.82 -2.24 -4.19
C HIS A 24 -14.54 -0.84 -4.75
N GLN A 25 -13.27 -0.44 -4.74
CA GLN A 25 -12.85 0.91 -5.14
C GLN A 25 -11.37 0.93 -5.56
N ASP A 26 -11.03 1.86 -6.45
CA ASP A 26 -9.65 2.22 -6.75
C ASP A 26 -8.99 2.91 -5.54
N ILE A 27 -7.85 2.36 -5.10
CA ILE A 27 -7.06 2.89 -3.99
C ILE A 27 -6.57 4.32 -4.26
N LEU A 28 -6.32 4.70 -5.51
CA LEU A 28 -5.87 6.05 -5.87
C LEU A 28 -6.98 7.08 -5.64
N GLN A 29 -8.25 6.66 -5.69
CA GLN A 29 -9.43 7.49 -5.41
C GLN A 29 -9.95 7.33 -3.98
N PHE A 30 -9.42 6.38 -3.22
CA PHE A 30 -9.85 6.11 -1.86
C PHE A 30 -9.53 7.29 -0.93
N GLN A 31 -10.49 7.64 -0.07
CA GLN A 31 -10.37 8.69 0.94
C GLN A 31 -10.04 8.04 2.28
N PHE A 32 -8.82 8.27 2.77
CA PHE A 32 -8.41 7.66 4.03
C PHE A 32 -9.07 8.34 5.24
N PRO A 33 -9.36 7.58 6.32
CA PRO A 33 -9.83 8.18 7.56
C PRO A 33 -8.81 9.18 8.13
N ASN A 34 -9.30 10.31 8.66
CA ASN A 34 -8.45 11.37 9.23
C ASN A 34 -8.40 11.40 10.76
N LYS A 35 -9.36 10.76 11.43
CA LYS A 35 -9.55 10.87 12.89
C LYS A 35 -9.19 9.61 13.67
N GLN A 36 -8.88 8.51 12.98
CA GLN A 36 -8.58 7.22 13.58
C GLN A 36 -7.14 6.81 13.29
N ARG A 37 -6.48 6.16 14.25
CA ARG A 37 -5.20 5.51 14.01
C ARG A 37 -5.44 4.17 13.32
N TYR A 38 -4.79 3.97 12.18
CA TYR A 38 -4.81 2.71 11.42
C TYR A 38 -3.44 2.46 10.81
N LYS A 39 -3.27 1.24 10.31
CA LYS A 39 -2.09 0.80 9.56
C LYS A 39 -2.50 0.42 8.16
N ILE A 40 -1.58 0.53 7.22
CA ILE A 40 -1.78 0.07 5.84
C ILE A 40 -0.91 -1.15 5.62
N VAL A 41 -1.48 -2.22 5.08
CA VAL A 41 -0.77 -3.44 4.69
C VAL A 41 -1.21 -3.82 3.29
N GLY A 42 -0.28 -4.11 2.38
CA GLY A 42 -0.66 -4.49 1.02
C GLY A 42 0.46 -5.11 0.19
N ASN A 43 0.08 -6.04 -0.69
CA ASN A 43 0.92 -6.46 -1.81
C ASN A 43 0.50 -5.66 -3.04
N ILE A 44 1.38 -4.80 -3.56
CA ILE A 44 1.01 -3.83 -4.59
C ILE A 44 1.62 -4.19 -5.94
N PRO A 45 0.89 -3.97 -7.05
CA PRO A 45 1.42 -4.27 -8.37
C PRO A 45 2.53 -3.29 -8.75
N TYR A 46 3.56 -3.79 -9.42
CA TYR A 46 4.75 -3.00 -9.79
C TYR A 46 4.41 -1.73 -10.58
N HIS A 47 3.54 -1.83 -11.60
CA HIS A 47 3.19 -0.72 -12.48
C HIS A 47 2.47 0.44 -11.77
N LEU A 48 1.86 0.21 -10.60
CA LEU A 48 1.23 1.25 -9.78
C LEU A 48 2.04 1.64 -8.54
N SER A 49 3.18 0.99 -8.28
CA SER A 49 3.91 1.12 -7.01
C SER A 49 4.25 2.57 -6.64
N THR A 50 4.71 3.37 -7.60
CA THR A 50 4.98 4.80 -7.38
C THR A 50 3.73 5.59 -6.99
N GLN A 51 2.61 5.34 -7.68
CA GLN A 51 1.36 6.09 -7.47
C GLN A 51 0.77 5.72 -6.11
N ILE A 52 0.72 4.42 -5.79
CA ILE A 52 0.21 3.93 -4.52
C ILE A 52 1.08 4.42 -3.36
N ILE A 53 2.41 4.34 -3.46
CA ILE A 53 3.29 4.86 -2.40
C ILE A 53 3.04 6.34 -2.14
N LYS A 54 2.95 7.16 -3.19
CA LYS A 54 2.66 8.59 -3.01
C LYS A 54 1.30 8.80 -2.33
N LYS A 55 0.28 8.08 -2.78
CA LYS A 55 -1.07 8.13 -2.21
C LYS A 55 -1.06 7.79 -0.71
N VAL A 56 -0.44 6.67 -0.32
CA VAL A 56 -0.45 6.24 1.08
C VAL A 56 0.47 7.07 1.97
N VAL A 57 1.61 7.57 1.47
CA VAL A 57 2.55 8.36 2.28
C VAL A 57 2.09 9.80 2.45
N PHE A 58 1.57 10.43 1.40
CA PHE A 58 1.24 11.87 1.44
C PHE A 58 -0.25 12.17 1.71
N GLU A 59 -1.16 11.25 1.39
CA GLU A 59 -2.61 11.49 1.54
C GLU A 59 -3.26 10.65 2.65
N SER A 60 -2.52 9.73 3.27
CA SER A 60 -3.00 8.99 4.45
C SER A 60 -2.38 9.51 5.75
N ARG A 61 -2.99 9.14 6.88
CA ARG A 61 -2.48 9.37 8.23
C ARG A 61 -2.20 8.05 8.95
N ALA A 62 -1.82 7.02 8.20
CA ALA A 62 -1.49 5.72 8.75
C ALA A 62 -0.28 5.84 9.69
N SER A 63 -0.31 5.13 10.82
CA SER A 63 0.83 5.10 11.75
C SER A 63 2.00 4.29 11.20
N ASP A 64 1.67 3.24 10.43
CA ASP A 64 2.64 2.33 9.83
C ASP A 64 2.11 1.86 8.47
N ILE A 65 3.05 1.65 7.54
CA ILE A 65 2.75 1.22 6.18
C ILE A 65 3.67 0.03 5.86
N TYR A 66 3.07 -1.13 5.60
CA TYR A 66 3.76 -2.38 5.26
C TYR A 66 3.41 -2.76 3.82
N LEU A 67 4.37 -2.69 2.91
CA LEU A 67 4.15 -2.97 1.50
C LEU A 67 5.10 -4.06 1.00
N ILE A 68 4.56 -5.01 0.23
CA ILE A 68 5.35 -5.90 -0.61
C ILE A 68 5.49 -5.22 -1.97
N VAL A 69 6.74 -5.05 -2.40
CA VAL A 69 7.12 -4.40 -3.65
C VAL A 69 8.30 -5.14 -4.28
N GLU A 70 8.53 -4.92 -5.57
CA GLU A 70 9.73 -5.44 -6.23
C GLU A 70 11.02 -4.84 -5.63
N GLU A 71 12.06 -5.66 -5.53
CA GLU A 71 13.36 -5.25 -4.95
C GLU A 71 13.96 -4.03 -5.67
N GLY A 72 13.87 -3.98 -7.00
CA GLY A 72 14.36 -2.84 -7.77
C GLY A 72 13.59 -1.55 -7.49
N PHE A 73 12.29 -1.64 -7.17
CA PHE A 73 11.52 -0.49 -6.73
C PHE A 73 11.90 -0.06 -5.31
N TYR A 74 12.03 -0.99 -4.37
CA TYR A 74 12.50 -0.71 -3.01
C TYR A 74 13.85 0.04 -2.99
N LYS A 75 14.85 -0.41 -3.76
CA LYS A 75 16.15 0.27 -3.85
C LYS A 75 16.01 1.72 -4.33
N ARG A 76 15.08 1.99 -5.25
CA ARG A 76 14.81 3.35 -5.75
C ARG A 76 14.13 4.25 -4.72
N THR A 77 13.38 3.70 -3.77
CA THR A 77 12.75 4.50 -2.71
C THR A 77 13.76 4.93 -1.63
N LEU A 78 14.89 4.22 -1.51
CA LEU A 78 15.99 4.59 -0.61
C LEU A 78 16.95 5.64 -1.20
N ASP A 79 16.97 5.77 -2.52
CA ASP A 79 17.92 6.63 -3.22
C ASP A 79 17.47 8.11 -3.15
N ILE A 80 18.09 8.88 -2.26
CA ILE A 80 17.82 10.31 -2.07
C ILE A 80 18.25 11.18 -3.27
N HIS A 81 19.04 10.65 -4.20
CA HIS A 81 19.36 11.36 -5.44
C HIS A 81 18.20 11.31 -6.45
N ARG A 82 17.18 10.48 -6.19
CA ARG A 82 15.95 10.44 -6.99
C ARG A 82 14.85 11.24 -6.31
N THR A 83 14.05 11.94 -7.13
CA THR A 83 12.91 12.73 -6.63
C THR A 83 11.97 11.95 -5.73
N LEU A 84 11.65 10.70 -6.09
CA LEU A 84 10.77 9.86 -5.25
C LEU A 84 11.41 9.56 -3.89
N GLY A 85 12.65 9.07 -3.87
CA GLY A 85 13.34 8.74 -2.62
C GLY A 85 13.46 9.97 -1.72
N LEU A 86 13.93 11.09 -2.26
CA LEU A 86 14.03 12.34 -1.53
C LEU A 86 12.69 12.75 -0.90
N LEU A 87 11.60 12.74 -1.67
CA LEU A 87 10.27 13.12 -1.19
C LEU A 87 9.79 12.21 -0.06
N LEU A 88 9.94 10.89 -0.21
CA LEU A 88 9.46 9.94 0.81
C LEU A 88 10.19 10.09 2.14
N HIS A 89 11.51 10.31 2.08
CA HIS A 89 12.34 10.52 3.27
C HIS A 89 11.97 11.78 4.07
N THR A 90 11.21 12.73 3.49
CA THR A 90 10.69 13.89 4.25
C THR A 90 9.50 13.55 5.15
N GLN A 91 8.79 12.46 4.89
CA GLN A 91 7.56 12.09 5.59
C GLN A 91 7.73 10.85 6.46
N VAL A 92 8.51 9.88 5.99
CA VAL A 92 8.60 8.55 6.60
C VAL A 92 10.03 8.02 6.61
N SER A 93 10.31 7.15 7.58
CA SER A 93 11.50 6.29 7.55
C SER A 93 11.19 5.00 6.82
N ILE A 94 12.08 4.57 5.92
CA ILE A 94 11.90 3.37 5.10
C ILE A 94 12.86 2.29 5.57
N GLN A 95 12.36 1.08 5.81
CA GLN A 95 13.15 -0.05 6.27
C GLN A 95 12.75 -1.33 5.53
N GLN A 96 13.73 -2.16 5.15
CA GLN A 96 13.48 -3.52 4.68
C GLN A 96 13.22 -4.42 5.89
N LEU A 97 12.11 -5.17 5.85
CA LEU A 97 11.79 -6.16 6.88
C LEU A 97 12.14 -7.57 6.44
N LEU A 98 11.75 -7.93 5.22
CA LEU A 98 11.91 -9.27 4.68
C LEU A 98 12.15 -9.19 3.16
N LYS A 99 13.08 -10.02 2.67
CA LYS A 99 13.24 -10.26 1.23
C LYS A 99 12.47 -11.52 0.86
N LEU A 100 11.56 -11.42 -0.10
CA LEU A 100 10.77 -12.54 -0.59
C LEU A 100 11.42 -13.11 -1.87
N PRO A 101 11.55 -14.44 -2.00
CA PRO A 101 11.91 -15.05 -3.27
C PRO A 101 10.78 -14.85 -4.29
N ALA A 102 11.12 -14.92 -5.58
CA ALA A 102 10.15 -14.86 -6.67
C ALA A 102 9.46 -16.22 -6.96
N GLU A 103 9.91 -17.27 -6.26
CA GLU A 103 9.53 -18.68 -6.44
C GLU A 103 8.19 -19.03 -5.77
#